data_AF-A0A5D4NJS6-F1
#
_entry.id   AF-A0A5D4NJS6-F1
#
_cell.length_a   1.000
_cell.length_b   1.000
_cell.length_c   1.000
_cell.angle_alpha   90.00
_cell.angle_beta   90.00
_cell.angle_gamma   90.00
#
_symmetry.space_group_name_H-M   'P 1'
#
loop_
_entity.id
_entity.type
_entity.pdbx_description
1 polymer ?
#
loop_
_entity_poly.entity_id
_entity_poly.type
_entity_poly.pdbx_seq_one_letter_code
_entity_poly.pdbx_strand_id
1 'polypeptide(L)'
;MKQTFKPAGKVLQGFLWADIGLTVLLMINVLILGFFEAGDAFMNYDLIVSLVLSLIVMIYTIIYLVWLYRVHNYLQYLDSSYPITPGGALARVMIPLYNLYGIWNVYSTMANHFKKKPSIREIGMRLARFVPVYYLLFLTTAILNSYLSRQPVEEFYNSLWFISYTADIALVIMYIKIIKIVSA
;
A
#
# COMPACT_ATOMS: atom_id res chain seq x y z
N MET A 1 -21.35 -5.16 8.00
CA MET A 1 -20.09 -4.79 7.31
C MET A 1 -19.96 -3.29 7.06
N LYS A 2 -20.97 -2.61 6.49
CA LYS A 2 -20.88 -1.19 6.05
C LYS A 2 -20.62 -0.11 7.12
N GLN A 3 -20.99 -0.30 8.39
CA GLN A 3 -20.87 0.78 9.41
C GLN A 3 -19.61 0.69 10.27
N THR A 4 -19.08 -0.51 10.52
CA THR A 4 -17.97 -0.73 11.47
C THR A 4 -16.60 -0.28 10.95
N PHE A 5 -16.40 -0.20 9.63
CA PHE A 5 -15.08 0.11 9.03
C PHE A 5 -15.01 1.48 8.33
N LYS A 6 -16.15 2.16 8.16
CA LYS A 6 -16.23 3.44 7.43
C LYS A 6 -15.35 4.56 8.01
N PRO A 7 -15.26 4.77 9.34
CA PRO A 7 -14.43 5.85 9.88
C PRO A 7 -12.94 5.61 9.63
N ALA A 8 -12.45 4.41 9.94
CA ALA A 8 -11.04 4.03 9.74
C ALA A 8 -10.66 4.05 8.25
N GLY A 9 -11.54 3.55 7.37
CA GLY A 9 -11.31 3.57 5.93
C GLY A 9 -11.27 4.99 5.33
N LYS A 10 -12.04 5.95 5.87
CA LYS A 10 -11.99 7.35 5.44
C LYS A 10 -10.72 8.05 5.89
N VAL A 11 -10.32 7.88 7.15
CA VAL A 11 -9.06 8.45 7.67
C VAL A 11 -7.87 7.88 6.90
N LEU A 12 -7.85 6.57 6.67
CA LEU A 12 -6.81 5.90 5.88
C LEU A 12 -6.74 6.46 4.45
N GLN A 13 -7.89 6.69 3.79
CA GLN A 13 -7.92 7.32 2.47
C GLN A 13 -7.34 8.73 2.46
N GLY A 14 -7.53 9.52 3.53
CA GLY A 14 -6.93 10.84 3.65
C GLY A 14 -5.40 10.79 3.61
N PHE A 15 -4.79 9.90 4.41
CA PHE A 15 -3.34 9.71 4.40
C PHE A 15 -2.83 9.18 3.06
N LEU A 16 -3.54 8.23 2.43
CA LEU A 16 -3.16 7.71 1.11
C LEU A 16 -3.20 8.79 0.02
N TRP A 17 -4.13 9.74 0.09
CA TRP A 17 -4.14 10.88 -0.83
C TRP A 17 -3.01 11.88 -0.56
N ALA A 18 -2.68 12.12 0.72
CA ALA A 18 -1.55 12.96 1.09
C ALA A 18 -0.22 12.35 0.60
N ASP A 19 -0.07 11.02 0.72
CA ASP A 19 1.05 10.26 0.20
C ASP A 19 1.20 10.42 -1.33
N ILE A 20 0.12 10.29 -2.10
CA ILE A 20 0.14 10.56 -3.55
C ILE A 20 0.62 11.99 -3.82
N GLY A 21 0.09 12.99 -3.11
CA GLY A 21 0.46 14.39 -3.31
C GLY A 21 1.94 14.66 -3.05
N LEU A 22 2.48 14.13 -1.96
CA LEU A 22 3.91 14.27 -1.63
C LEU A 22 4.81 13.46 -2.57
N THR A 23 4.38 12.29 -3.01
CA THR A 23 5.14 11.48 -3.98
C THR A 23 5.22 12.19 -5.33
N VAL A 24 4.11 12.80 -5.79
CA VAL A 24 4.11 13.65 -7.00
C VAL A 24 5.05 14.85 -6.83
N LEU A 25 5.10 15.46 -5.65
CA LEU A 25 6.04 16.55 -5.37
C LEU A 25 7.51 16.08 -5.48
N LEU A 26 7.86 14.92 -4.93
CA LEU A 26 9.20 14.34 -5.08
C LEU A 26 9.52 13.98 -6.54
N MET A 27 8.54 13.49 -7.31
CA MET A 27 8.71 13.27 -8.75
C MET A 27 9.07 14.55 -9.49
N ILE A 28 8.41 15.67 -9.15
CA ILE A 28 8.72 16.98 -9.73
C ILE A 28 10.14 17.41 -9.34
N ASN A 29 10.56 17.18 -8.09
CA ASN A 29 11.92 17.50 -7.65
C ASN A 29 12.99 16.72 -8.43
N VAL A 30 12.77 15.43 -8.69
CA VAL A 30 13.66 14.61 -9.53
C VAL A 30 13.77 15.19 -10.94
N LEU A 31 12.66 15.65 -11.53
CA LEU A 31 12.69 16.29 -12.84
C LEU A 31 13.48 17.60 -12.81
N ILE A 32 13.26 18.46 -11.81
CA ILE A 32 13.99 19.73 -11.67
C ILE A 32 15.50 19.48 -11.59
N LEU A 33 15.93 18.56 -10.73
CA LEU A 33 17.36 18.23 -10.56
C LEU A 33 17.98 17.57 -11.78
N GLY A 34 17.19 16.83 -12.58
CA GLY A 34 17.64 16.27 -13.85
C GLY A 34 17.95 17.32 -14.91
N PHE A 35 17.39 18.53 -14.80
CA PHE A 35 17.58 19.63 -15.77
C PHE A 35 18.35 20.83 -15.21
N PHE A 36 18.40 21.00 -13.89
CA PHE A 36 18.99 22.16 -13.23
C PHE A 36 19.90 21.71 -12.07
N GLU A 37 21.08 22.30 -11.95
CA GLU A 37 21.89 22.18 -10.74
C GLU A 37 21.16 22.90 -9.59
N ALA A 38 20.78 22.16 -8.55
CA ALA A 38 20.21 22.78 -7.37
C ALA A 38 21.25 22.87 -6.25
N GLY A 39 21.26 24.01 -5.56
CA GLY A 39 22.11 24.21 -4.39
C GLY A 39 21.58 23.50 -3.14
N ASP A 40 22.39 23.53 -2.09
CA ASP A 40 22.14 22.84 -0.80
C ASP A 40 20.76 23.13 -0.18
N ALA A 41 20.22 24.34 -0.38
CA ALA A 41 18.89 24.71 0.11
C ALA A 41 17.78 23.84 -0.49
N PHE A 42 17.87 23.49 -1.78
CA PHE A 42 16.90 22.64 -2.45
C PHE A 42 17.04 21.18 -1.99
N MET A 43 18.28 20.71 -1.84
CA MET A 43 18.57 19.37 -1.33
C MET A 43 18.01 19.17 0.09
N ASN A 44 18.18 20.16 0.97
CA ASN A 44 17.60 20.13 2.31
C ASN A 44 16.06 20.14 2.29
N TYR A 45 15.45 20.90 1.38
CA TYR A 45 14.00 20.89 1.18
C TYR A 45 13.50 19.50 0.75
N ASP A 46 14.13 18.89 -0.25
CA ASP A 46 13.78 17.56 -0.76
C ASP A 46 13.90 16.48 0.32
N LEU A 47 14.94 16.55 1.14
CA LEU A 47 15.11 15.68 2.30
C LEU A 47 13.97 15.84 3.33
N ILE A 48 13.57 17.07 3.64
CA ILE A 48 12.46 17.33 4.56
C ILE A 48 11.15 16.75 4.00
N VAL A 49 10.87 16.94 2.71
CA VAL A 49 9.68 16.37 2.05
C VAL A 49 9.70 14.84 2.15
N SER A 50 10.85 14.21 1.88
CA SER A 50 11.05 12.76 1.98
C SER A 50 10.84 12.23 3.41
N LEU A 51 11.31 12.96 4.43
CA LEU A 51 11.08 12.62 5.83
C LEU A 51 9.60 12.72 6.22
N VAL A 52 8.91 13.78 5.78
CA VAL A 52 7.46 13.95 6.01
C VAL A 52 6.68 12.82 5.34
N LEU A 53 7.02 12.47 4.09
CA LEU A 53 6.41 11.33 3.40
C LEU A 53 6.63 10.03 4.18
N SER A 54 7.86 9.77 4.65
CA SER A 54 8.18 8.57 5.42
C SER A 54 7.35 8.45 6.71
N LEU A 55 7.09 9.57 7.40
CA LEU A 55 6.22 9.61 8.57
C LEU A 55 4.76 9.32 8.20
N ILE A 56 4.26 9.87 7.11
CA ILE A 56 2.91 9.58 6.60
C ILE A 56 2.77 8.09 6.26
N VAL A 57 3.77 7.51 5.58
CA VAL A 57 3.84 6.08 5.26
C VAL A 57 3.76 5.22 6.51
N MET A 58 4.53 5.56 7.53
CA MET A 58 4.50 4.85 8.81
C MET A 58 3.10 4.91 9.47
N ILE A 59 2.50 6.10 9.53
CA ILE A 59 1.18 6.31 10.15
C ILE A 59 0.11 5.50 9.42
N TYR A 60 0.00 5.63 8.10
CA TYR A 60 -1.05 4.91 7.37
C TYR A 60 -0.80 3.41 7.35
N THR A 61 0.46 2.95 7.40
CA THR A 61 0.77 1.52 7.52
C THR A 61 0.20 0.95 8.81
N ILE A 62 0.36 1.65 9.95
CA ILE A 62 -0.23 1.24 11.22
C ILE A 62 -1.77 1.20 11.13
N ILE A 63 -2.39 2.24 10.57
CA ILE A 63 -3.85 2.30 10.39
C ILE A 63 -4.34 1.16 9.49
N TYR A 64 -3.60 0.86 8.42
CA TYR A 64 -3.90 -0.24 7.50
C TYR A 64 -3.80 -1.60 8.18
N LEU A 65 -2.78 -1.84 9.03
CA LEU A 65 -2.67 -3.07 9.80
C LEU A 65 -3.86 -3.23 10.77
N VAL A 66 -4.25 -2.16 11.47
CA VAL A 66 -5.45 -2.17 12.32
C VAL A 66 -6.71 -2.48 11.52
N TRP A 67 -6.86 -1.87 10.34
CA TRP A 67 -7.97 -2.16 9.43
C TRP A 67 -7.98 -3.63 8.99
N LEU A 68 -6.83 -4.17 8.57
CA LEU A 68 -6.69 -5.56 8.12
C LEU A 68 -7.05 -6.55 9.24
N TYR A 69 -6.52 -6.32 10.45
CA TYR A 69 -6.87 -7.12 11.63
C TYR A 69 -8.39 -7.15 11.85
N ARG A 70 -9.01 -5.97 11.84
CA ARG A 70 -10.45 -5.81 12.06
C ARG A 70 -11.30 -6.51 10.99
N VAL A 71 -10.90 -6.43 9.72
CA VAL A 71 -11.59 -7.15 8.63
C VAL A 71 -11.54 -8.64 8.90
N HIS A 72 -10.37 -9.22 9.14
CA HIS A 72 -10.23 -10.66 9.37
C HIS A 72 -10.95 -11.12 10.64
N ASN A 73 -10.98 -10.29 11.69
CA ASN A 73 -11.71 -10.60 12.92
C ASN A 73 -13.22 -10.71 12.66
N TYR A 74 -13.74 -9.79 11.85
CA TYR A 74 -15.15 -9.83 11.46
C TYR A 74 -15.49 -11.01 10.56
N LEU A 75 -14.58 -11.41 9.66
CA LEU A 75 -14.79 -12.61 8.82
C LEU A 75 -14.87 -13.88 9.66
N GLN A 76 -14.00 -14.02 10.66
CA GLN A 76 -14.08 -15.16 11.59
C GLN A 76 -15.33 -15.13 12.46
N TYR A 77 -15.74 -13.94 12.92
CA TYR A 77 -16.97 -13.79 13.69
C TYR A 77 -18.21 -14.19 12.89
N LEU A 78 -18.28 -13.81 11.61
CA LEU A 78 -19.38 -14.19 10.73
C LEU A 78 -19.33 -15.64 10.27
N ASP A 79 -18.15 -16.26 10.27
CA ASP A 79 -17.94 -17.59 9.74
C ASP A 79 -16.69 -18.22 10.37
N SER A 80 -16.94 -19.13 11.31
CA SER A 80 -15.88 -19.85 12.02
C SER A 80 -15.04 -20.74 11.09
N SER A 81 -15.51 -21.04 9.87
CA SER A 81 -14.73 -21.78 8.87
C SER A 81 -13.71 -20.91 8.12
N TYR A 82 -13.66 -19.59 8.37
CA TYR A 82 -12.71 -18.70 7.72
C TYR A 82 -11.26 -19.02 8.15
N PRO A 83 -10.37 -19.39 7.21
CA PRO A 83 -9.12 -20.09 7.54
C PRO A 83 -7.98 -19.15 8.00
N ILE A 84 -8.16 -17.83 7.94
CA ILE A 84 -7.12 -16.88 8.32
C ILE A 84 -7.52 -16.14 9.59
N THR A 85 -6.74 -16.34 10.66
CA THR A 85 -6.87 -15.57 11.91
C THR A 85 -6.43 -14.11 11.71
N PRO A 86 -6.97 -13.16 12.49
CA PRO A 86 -6.59 -11.76 12.44
C PRO A 86 -5.08 -11.53 12.60
N GLY A 87 -4.48 -12.13 13.64
CA GLY A 87 -3.03 -12.07 13.86
C GLY A 87 -2.25 -12.78 12.74
N GLY A 88 -2.79 -13.88 12.21
CA GLY A 88 -2.19 -14.57 11.07
C GLY A 88 -2.23 -13.77 9.77
N ALA A 89 -3.18 -12.83 9.60
CA ALA A 89 -3.18 -11.90 8.48
C ALA A 89 -2.05 -10.86 8.65
N LEU A 90 -1.88 -10.32 9.86
CA LEU A 90 -0.81 -9.35 10.16
C LEU A 90 0.57 -9.96 9.98
N ALA A 91 0.82 -11.14 10.56
CA ALA A 91 2.12 -11.82 10.45
C ALA A 91 2.52 -12.06 8.99
N ARG A 92 1.55 -12.42 8.14
CA ARG A 92 1.75 -12.65 6.70
C ARG A 92 2.04 -11.38 5.90
N VAL A 93 1.70 -10.20 6.41
CA VAL A 93 1.96 -8.92 5.71
C VAL A 93 3.15 -8.18 6.32
N MET A 94 3.46 -8.38 7.60
CA MET A 94 4.56 -7.70 8.28
C MET A 94 5.90 -8.42 8.17
N ILE A 95 5.92 -9.75 8.28
CA ILE A 95 7.19 -10.48 8.36
C ILE A 95 7.74 -10.70 6.94
N PRO A 96 8.93 -10.19 6.58
CA PRO A 96 9.42 -10.15 5.20
C PRO A 96 9.40 -11.49 4.47
N LEU A 97 9.82 -12.57 5.13
CA LEU A 97 9.84 -13.93 4.54
C LEU A 97 8.43 -14.47 4.29
N TYR A 98 7.48 -14.18 5.18
CA TYR A 98 6.08 -14.56 4.99
C TYR A 98 5.39 -13.66 3.98
N ASN A 99 5.82 -12.40 3.84
CA ASN A 99 5.22 -11.40 2.97
C ASN A 99 5.21 -11.81 1.49
N LEU A 100 6.29 -12.46 1.03
CA LEU A 100 6.42 -12.95 -0.36
C LEU A 100 5.24 -13.80 -0.82
N TYR A 101 4.65 -14.64 0.02
CA TYR A 101 3.43 -15.38 -0.33
C TYR A 101 2.20 -14.88 0.44
N GLY A 102 2.43 -14.23 1.57
CA GLY A 102 1.44 -13.89 2.58
C GLY A 102 0.45 -12.85 2.08
N ILE A 103 0.91 -11.83 1.35
CA ILE A 103 0.02 -10.85 0.73
C ILE A 103 -0.95 -11.53 -0.25
N TRP A 104 -0.43 -12.34 -1.17
CA TRP A 104 -1.26 -13.08 -2.12
C TRP A 104 -2.28 -13.95 -1.38
N ASN A 105 -1.81 -14.74 -0.41
CA ASN A 105 -2.65 -15.67 0.35
C ASN A 105 -3.77 -14.96 1.11
N VAL A 106 -3.47 -13.84 1.77
CA VAL A 106 -4.45 -13.04 2.52
C VAL A 106 -5.57 -12.55 1.61
N TYR A 107 -5.22 -11.90 0.51
CA TYR A 107 -6.21 -11.29 -0.37
C TYR A 107 -6.97 -12.29 -1.24
N SER A 108 -6.30 -13.33 -1.75
CA SER A 108 -6.95 -14.39 -2.52
C SER A 108 -7.92 -15.21 -1.65
N THR A 109 -7.55 -15.52 -0.41
CA THR A 109 -8.43 -16.21 0.54
C THR A 109 -9.65 -15.37 0.88
N MET A 110 -9.47 -14.08 1.16
CA MET A 110 -10.58 -13.16 1.41
C MET A 110 -11.53 -13.08 0.19
N ALA A 111 -10.97 -12.94 -1.02
CA ALA A 111 -11.76 -12.91 -2.25
C ALA A 111 -12.54 -14.22 -2.49
N ASN A 112 -11.89 -15.37 -2.27
CA ASN A 112 -12.51 -16.68 -2.39
C ASN A 112 -13.64 -16.88 -1.37
N HIS A 113 -13.44 -16.41 -0.14
CA HIS A 113 -14.47 -16.45 0.89
C HIS A 113 -15.69 -15.59 0.52
N PHE A 114 -15.46 -14.36 0.02
CA PHE A 114 -16.52 -13.48 -0.46
C PHE A 114 -17.30 -14.07 -1.64
N LYS A 115 -16.62 -14.73 -2.58
CA LYS A 115 -17.26 -15.39 -3.73
C LYS A 115 -18.26 -16.49 -3.34
N LYS A 116 -18.08 -17.14 -2.18
CA LYS A 116 -18.97 -18.19 -1.68
C LYS A 116 -20.30 -17.64 -1.11
N LYS A 117 -20.37 -16.36 -0.75
CA LYS A 117 -21.55 -15.75 -0.12
C LYS A 117 -22.33 -14.92 -1.13
N PRO A 118 -23.59 -15.26 -1.46
CA PRO A 118 -24.36 -14.56 -2.51
C PRO A 118 -24.43 -13.04 -2.32
N SER A 119 -24.59 -12.57 -1.09
CA SER A 119 -24.74 -11.14 -0.76
C SER A 119 -23.50 -10.28 -1.00
N ILE A 120 -22.30 -10.89 -1.01
CA ILE A 120 -21.01 -10.18 -1.18
C ILE A 120 -20.16 -10.79 -2.30
N ARG A 121 -20.76 -11.63 -3.14
CA ARG A 121 -20.09 -12.33 -4.24
C ARG A 121 -19.41 -11.35 -5.20
N GLU A 122 -20.09 -10.25 -5.53
CA GLU A 122 -19.54 -9.23 -6.42
C GLU A 122 -18.27 -8.58 -5.85
N ILE A 123 -18.24 -8.30 -4.55
CA ILE A 123 -17.06 -7.79 -3.84
C ILE A 123 -15.90 -8.79 -4.00
N GLY A 124 -16.18 -10.08 -3.79
CA GLY A 124 -15.20 -11.16 -3.96
C GLY A 124 -14.66 -11.28 -5.39
N MET A 125 -15.51 -11.12 -6.41
CA MET A 125 -15.09 -11.15 -7.81
C MET A 125 -14.21 -9.94 -8.17
N ARG A 126 -14.61 -8.74 -7.74
CA ARG A 126 -13.82 -7.52 -7.95
C ARG A 126 -12.46 -7.62 -7.26
N LEU A 127 -12.43 -8.04 -6.00
CA LEU A 127 -11.20 -8.24 -5.25
C LEU A 127 -10.28 -9.26 -5.92
N ALA A 128 -10.81 -10.42 -6.33
CA ALA A 128 -10.03 -11.47 -7.00
C ALA A 128 -9.31 -10.98 -8.27
N ARG A 129 -9.92 -10.05 -9.02
CA ARG A 129 -9.30 -9.44 -10.22
C ARG A 129 -8.10 -8.57 -9.88
N PHE A 130 -8.12 -7.89 -8.74
CA PHE A 130 -7.07 -6.97 -8.34
C PHE A 130 -5.91 -7.64 -7.61
N VAL A 131 -6.12 -8.82 -6.99
CA VAL A 131 -5.06 -9.52 -6.23
C VAL A 131 -3.78 -9.73 -7.05
N PRO A 132 -3.82 -10.23 -8.31
CA PRO A 132 -2.59 -10.48 -9.04
C PRO A 132 -1.84 -9.20 -9.41
N VAL A 133 -2.57 -8.17 -9.84
CA VAL A 133 -1.98 -6.88 -10.19
C VAL A 133 -1.34 -6.24 -8.97
N TYR A 134 -2.05 -6.23 -7.83
CA TYR A 134 -1.53 -5.69 -6.58
C TYR A 134 -0.29 -6.45 -6.10
N TYR A 135 -0.31 -7.79 -6.17
CA TYR A 135 0.82 -8.61 -5.74
C TYR A 135 2.07 -8.37 -6.59
N LEU A 136 1.91 -8.35 -7.92
CA LEU A 136 3.03 -8.07 -8.84
C LEU A 136 3.60 -6.68 -8.59
N LEU A 137 2.73 -5.67 -8.48
CA LEU A 137 3.14 -4.30 -8.24
C LEU A 137 3.86 -4.15 -6.90
N PHE A 138 3.33 -4.74 -5.83
CA PHE A 138 3.97 -4.74 -4.53
C PHE A 138 5.39 -5.34 -4.59
N LEU A 139 5.53 -6.51 -5.23
CA LEU A 139 6.82 -7.17 -5.34
C LEU A 139 7.82 -6.36 -6.16
N THR A 140 7.41 -5.83 -7.32
CA THR A 140 8.28 -5.03 -8.18
C THR A 140 8.71 -3.74 -7.48
N THR A 141 7.78 -3.07 -6.79
CA THR A 141 8.07 -1.85 -6.04
C THR A 141 9.01 -2.14 -4.87
N ALA A 142 8.80 -3.23 -4.13
CA ALA A 142 9.69 -3.60 -3.02
C ALA A 142 11.12 -3.92 -3.49
N ILE A 143 11.27 -4.63 -4.62
CA ILE A 143 12.58 -4.93 -5.21
C ILE A 143 13.25 -3.64 -5.68
N LEU A 144 12.51 -2.78 -6.40
CA LEU A 144 13.04 -1.52 -6.93
C LEU A 144 13.47 -0.58 -5.81
N ASN A 145 12.63 -0.35 -4.81
CA ASN A 145 12.95 0.49 -3.65
C ASN A 145 14.11 -0.08 -2.81
N SER A 146 14.20 -1.41 -2.67
CA SER A 146 15.35 -2.04 -2.00
C SER A 146 16.65 -1.94 -2.81
N TYR A 147 16.58 -1.85 -4.12
CA TYR A 147 17.74 -1.63 -4.97
C TYR A 147 18.20 -0.17 -4.88
N LEU A 148 17.26 0.76 -5.00
CA LEU A 148 17.52 2.20 -4.96
C LEU A 148 18.04 2.67 -3.60
N SER A 149 17.56 2.11 -2.49
CA SER A 149 18.03 2.46 -1.14
C SER A 149 19.48 2.06 -0.86
N ARG A 150 20.09 1.23 -1.71
CA ARG A 150 21.49 0.82 -1.63
C ARG A 150 22.40 1.66 -2.54
N GLN A 151 21.83 2.52 -3.38
CA GLN A 151 22.61 3.37 -4.27
C GLN A 151 23.17 4.59 -3.52
N PRO A 152 24.31 5.15 -3.96
CA PRO A 152 24.82 6.41 -3.43
C PRO A 152 23.79 7.53 -3.60
N VAL A 153 23.81 8.50 -2.68
CA VAL A 153 22.91 9.69 -2.72
C VAL A 153 23.15 10.53 -3.98
N GLU A 154 24.32 10.43 -4.58
CA GLU A 154 24.64 11.11 -5.84
C GLU A 154 23.85 10.56 -7.04
N GLU A 155 23.35 9.32 -6.96
CA GLU A 155 22.53 8.67 -8.00
C GLU A 155 21.02 8.83 -7.77
N PHE A 156 20.61 9.65 -6.78
CA PHE A 156 19.21 9.80 -6.37
C PHE A 156 18.32 10.47 -7.42
N TYR A 157 18.91 11.07 -8.44
CA TYR A 157 18.20 11.83 -9.47
C TYR A 157 18.28 11.19 -10.87
N ASN A 158 18.31 9.86 -10.91
CA ASN A 158 18.20 9.09 -12.13
C ASN A 158 16.71 8.80 -12.49
N SER A 159 16.45 8.58 -13.78
CA SER A 159 15.20 8.04 -14.34
C SER A 159 14.59 6.87 -13.56
N LEU A 160 15.41 6.05 -12.89
CA LEU A 160 14.93 4.96 -12.02
C LEU A 160 14.11 5.44 -10.82
N TRP A 161 14.44 6.59 -10.21
CA TRP A 161 13.66 7.16 -9.11
C TRP A 161 12.28 7.63 -9.56
N PHE A 162 12.21 8.20 -10.77
CA PHE A 162 10.92 8.56 -11.38
C PHE A 162 10.03 7.33 -11.61
N ILE A 163 10.62 6.23 -12.09
CA ILE A 163 9.92 4.94 -12.24
C ILE A 163 9.46 4.42 -10.87
N SER A 164 10.31 4.54 -9.84
CA SER A 164 9.97 4.10 -8.48
C SER A 164 8.77 4.84 -7.91
N TYR A 165 8.79 6.17 -7.96
CA TYR A 165 7.67 6.98 -7.49
C TYR A 165 6.38 6.73 -8.29
N THR A 166 6.49 6.46 -9.60
CA THR A 166 5.33 6.05 -10.41
C THR A 166 4.75 4.73 -9.92
N ALA A 167 5.61 3.75 -9.60
CA ALA A 167 5.20 2.46 -9.07
C ALA A 167 4.60 2.58 -7.65
N ASP A 168 5.15 3.45 -6.80
CA ASP A 168 4.63 3.76 -5.46
C ASP A 168 3.21 4.35 -5.55
N ILE A 169 2.99 5.36 -6.40
CA ILE A 169 1.66 5.95 -6.64
C ILE A 169 0.67 4.88 -7.13
N ALA A 170 1.09 4.04 -8.07
CA ALA A 170 0.24 2.96 -8.57
C ALA A 170 -0.14 1.98 -7.44
N LEU A 171 0.79 1.67 -6.53
CA LEU A 171 0.57 0.79 -5.39
C LEU A 171 -0.41 1.43 -4.39
N VAL A 172 -0.27 2.73 -4.12
CA VAL A 172 -1.15 3.50 -3.23
C VAL A 172 -2.57 3.58 -3.80
N ILE A 173 -2.72 3.78 -5.11
CA ILE A 173 -4.02 3.73 -5.80
C ILE A 173 -4.64 2.34 -5.65
N MET A 174 -3.86 1.27 -5.74
CA MET A 174 -4.34 -0.10 -5.53
C MET A 174 -4.81 -0.33 -4.09
N TYR A 175 -4.10 0.19 -3.09
CA TYR A 175 -4.56 0.17 -1.70
C TYR A 175 -5.91 0.88 -1.55
N ILE A 176 -6.06 2.09 -2.09
CA ILE A 176 -7.32 2.84 -2.06
C ILE A 176 -8.46 2.01 -2.67
N LYS A 177 -8.22 1.37 -3.83
CA LYS A 177 -9.23 0.51 -4.49
C LYS A 177 -9.62 -0.69 -3.63
N ILE A 178 -8.65 -1.40 -3.03
CA ILE A 178 -8.91 -2.55 -2.16
C ILE A 178 -9.74 -2.13 -0.93
N ILE A 179 -9.34 -1.05 -0.26
CA ILE A 179 -10.05 -0.53 0.92
C ILE A 179 -11.48 -0.15 0.56
N LYS A 180 -11.69 0.53 -0.57
CA LYS A 180 -13.02 0.90 -1.06
C LYS A 180 -13.87 -0.33 -1.38
N ILE A 181 -13.32 -1.36 -2.02
CA ILE A 181 -14.07 -2.59 -2.35
C ILE A 181 -14.53 -3.30 -1.08
N VAL A 182 -13.67 -3.41 -0.08
CA VAL A 182 -13.94 -4.19 1.14
C VAL A 182 -14.73 -3.39 2.18
N SER A 183 -14.63 -2.05 2.17
CA SER A 183 -15.28 -1.17 3.15
C SER A 183 -16.54 -0.44 2.62
N ALA A 184 -16.94 -0.63 1.36
CA ALA A 184 -18.14 -0.03 0.76
C ALA A 184 -19.45 -0.69 1.24
#